data_AF-A0A7V9PVH0-F1
#
_entry.id   AF-A0A7V9PVH0-F1
#
_cell.length_a   1.000
_cell.length_b   1.000
_cell.length_c   1.000
_cell.angle_alpha   90.00
_cell.angle_beta   90.00
_cell.angle_gamma   90.00
#
_symmetry.space_group_name_H-M   'P 1'
#
loop_
_entity.id
_entity.type
_entity.pdbx_description
1 polymer ?
#
loop_
_entity_poly.entity_id
_entity_poly.type
_entity_poly.pdbx_seq_one_letter_code
_entity_poly.pdbx_strand_id
1 'polypeptide(L)' 'WEYPVWAWHWARPDTDALPWQRARVVALELHQQQAKRDAVGRFASQLHPLSDHPADAAVLPPAVREHFDRAYEIVLT' A
#
# COMPACT_ATOMS: atom_id res chain seq x y z
N TRP A 1 -13.10 -11.12 -2.71
CA TRP A 1 -12.05 -10.35 -2.02
C TRP A 1 -10.89 -10.13 -2.98
N GLU A 2 -10.72 -8.89 -3.42
CA GLU A 2 -9.71 -8.45 -4.36
C GLU A 2 -8.99 -7.24 -3.74
N TYR A 3 -7.67 -7.18 -3.88
CA TYR A 3 -6.88 -6.03 -3.49
C TYR A 3 -6.31 -5.39 -4.76
N PRO A 4 -6.88 -4.28 -5.24
CA PRO A 4 -6.59 -3.77 -6.58
C PRO A 4 -5.26 -2.99 -6.62
N VAL A 5 -4.14 -3.72 -6.57
CA VAL A 5 -2.76 -3.19 -6.47
C VAL A 5 -2.39 -2.18 -7.57
N TRP A 6 -2.99 -2.24 -8.76
CA TRP A 6 -2.64 -1.31 -9.86
C TRP A 6 -3.74 -0.31 -10.20
N ALA A 7 -4.88 -0.36 -9.50
CA ALA A 7 -6.03 0.45 -9.89
C ALA A 7 -5.76 1.95 -9.78
N TRP A 8 -4.99 2.39 -8.79
CA TRP A 8 -4.69 3.82 -8.60
C TRP A 8 -3.89 4.47 -9.74
N HIS A 9 -3.31 3.69 -10.66
CA HIS A 9 -2.64 4.25 -11.84
C HIS A 9 -3.60 4.76 -12.92
N TRP A 10 -4.86 4.31 -12.89
CA TRP A 10 -5.85 4.63 -13.95
C TRP A 10 -7.26 4.94 -13.41
N ALA A 11 -7.61 4.47 -12.22
CA ALA A 11 -8.89 4.75 -11.58
C ALA A 11 -8.79 6.00 -10.71
N ARG A 12 -9.81 6.86 -10.78
CA ARG A 12 -9.97 8.01 -9.91
C ARG A 12 -11.18 7.83 -8.98
N PRO A 13 -11.16 8.34 -7.74
CA PRO A 13 -12.27 8.17 -6.80
C PRO A 13 -13.61 8.75 -7.29
N ASP A 14 -13.57 9.74 -8.18
CA ASP A 14 -14.72 10.41 -8.78
C ASP A 14 -15.28 9.69 -10.03
N THR A 15 -14.81 8.48 -10.33
CA THR A 15 -15.20 7.69 -11.50
C THR A 15 -15.69 6.30 -11.11
N ASP A 16 -16.54 5.70 -11.95
CA ASP A 16 -17.05 4.31 -11.78
C ASP A 16 -16.05 3.24 -12.27
N ALA A 17 -14.77 3.59 -12.38
CA ALA A 17 -13.70 2.71 -12.87
C ALA A 17 -13.44 1.51 -11.94
N LEU A 18 -13.83 1.64 -10.66
CA LEU A 18 -13.83 0.55 -9.70
C LEU A 18 -15.25 0.33 -9.15
N PRO A 19 -15.60 -0.92 -8.79
CA PRO A 19 -16.90 -1.22 -8.21
C PRO A 19 -16.94 -0.80 -6.74
N TRP A 20 -16.98 0.50 -6.46
CA TRP A 20 -16.91 1.08 -5.12
C TRP A 20 -17.97 0.54 -4.16
N GLN A 21 -19.13 0.11 -4.67
CA GLN A 21 -20.17 -0.58 -3.89
C GLN A 21 -19.70 -1.90 -3.24
N ARG A 22 -18.67 -2.52 -3.80
CA ARG A 22 -18.02 -3.73 -3.27
C ARG A 22 -16.87 -3.39 -2.31
N ALA A 23 -16.50 -2.12 -2.16
CA ALA A 23 -15.41 -1.71 -1.27
C ALA A 23 -15.79 -1.93 0.20
N ARG A 24 -14.88 -2.52 0.96
CA ARG A 24 -15.00 -2.73 2.41
C ARG A 24 -13.75 -2.20 3.09
N VAL A 25 -13.98 -1.51 4.20
CA VAL A 25 -12.92 -1.05 5.09
C VAL A 25 -12.67 -2.13 6.13
N VAL A 26 -11.43 -2.57 6.24
CA VAL A 26 -10.96 -3.46 7.29
C VAL A 26 -10.15 -2.62 8.26
N ALA A 27 -10.70 -2.32 9.43
CA ALA A 27 -9.99 -1.59 10.48
C ALA A 27 -8.92 -2.49 11.11
N LEU A 28 -7.74 -1.93 11.36
CA LEU A 28 -6.62 -2.62 11.98
C LEU A 28 -6.46 -2.19 13.43
N GLU A 29 -6.39 -3.14 14.34
CA GLU A 29 -5.96 -2.90 15.72
C GLU A 29 -4.48 -2.52 15.79
N LEU A 30 -4.05 -1.90 16.88
CA LEU A 30 -2.67 -1.45 17.07
C LEU A 30 -1.63 -2.57 16.86
N HIS A 31 -1.93 -3.78 17.35
CA HIS A 31 -1.03 -4.92 17.19
C HIS A 31 -0.90 -5.37 15.73
N GLN A 32 -1.97 -5.26 14.94
CA GLN A 32 -1.98 -5.59 13.50
C GLN A 32 -1.25 -4.53 12.70
N GLN A 33 -1.40 -3.25 13.05
CA GLN A 33 -0.64 -2.16 12.44
C GLN A 33 0.87 -2.33 12.70
N GLN A 34 1.27 -2.72 13.91
CA GLN A 34 2.66 -3.01 14.23
C GLN A 34 3.18 -4.20 13.42
N ALA A 35 2.45 -5.31 13.41
CA ALA A 35 2.82 -6.50 12.64
C ALA A 35 2.95 -6.19 11.14
N LYS A 36 2.06 -5.35 10.58
CA LYS A 36 2.13 -4.88 9.19
C LYS A 36 3.39 -4.03 8.96
N ARG A 37 3.67 -3.06 9.82
CA ARG A 37 4.88 -2.22 9.73
C ARG A 37 6.15 -3.06 9.79
N ASP A 38 6.21 -4.03 10.70
CA ASP A 38 7.35 -4.94 10.83
C ASP A 38 7.52 -5.82 9.58
N ALA A 39 6.41 -6.35 9.04
CA ALA A 39 6.43 -7.16 7.82
C ALA A 39 6.91 -6.36 6.60
N VAL A 40 6.40 -5.13 6.41
CA VAL A 40 6.85 -4.22 5.36
C VAL A 40 8.34 -3.90 5.52
N GLY A 41 8.79 -3.65 6.76
CA GLY A 41 10.19 -3.39 7.09
C GLY A 41 11.17 -4.51 6.71
N ARG A 42 10.70 -5.75 6.53
CA ARG A 42 11.56 -6.87 6.07
C ARG A 42 11.95 -6.75 4.59
N PHE A 43 11.23 -5.96 3.79
CA PHE A 43 11.53 -5.72 2.39
C PHE A 43 12.51 -4.54 2.21
N ALA A 44 13.69 -4.65 2.85
CA ALA A 44 14.63 -3.53 2.97
C ALA A 44 15.04 -2.89 1.63
N SER A 45 15.29 -3.69 0.58
CA SER A 45 15.64 -3.19 -0.76
C SER A 45 14.52 -2.42 -1.47
N GLN A 46 13.27 -2.59 -1.01
CA GLN A 46 12.12 -1.86 -1.54
C GLN A 46 11.98 -0.49 -0.87
N LEU A 47 12.50 -0.36 0.36
CA LEU A 47 12.35 0.82 1.22
C LEU A 47 13.59 1.71 1.25
N HIS A 48 14.76 1.14 0.98
CA HIS A 48 16.04 1.81 1.06
C HIS A 48 16.87 1.55 -0.21
N PRO A 49 17.69 2.52 -0.64
CA PRO A 49 18.63 2.30 -1.73
C PRO A 49 19.62 1.19 -1.39
N LEU A 50 20.05 0.43 -2.39
CA LEU A 50 21.12 -0.57 -2.24
C LEU A 50 22.51 0.09 -2.28
N SER A 51 22.63 1.23 -2.95
CA SER A 51 23.83 2.06 -3.04
C SER A 51 23.49 3.50 -3.43
N ASP A 52 24.50 4.36 -3.60
CA ASP A 52 24.34 5.73 -4.11
C ASP A 52 24.07 5.79 -5.63
N HIS A 53 24.16 4.66 -6.32
CA HIS A 53 23.89 4.62 -7.76
C HIS A 53 22.38 4.84 -8.03
N PRO A 54 21.98 5.69 -8.99
CA PRO A 54 20.56 5.99 -9.23
C PRO A 54 19.68 4.77 -9.55
N ALA A 55 20.23 3.74 -10.19
CA ALA A 55 19.52 2.50 -10.49
C ALA A 55 19.23 1.63 -9.25
N ASP A 56 19.92 1.90 -8.14
CA ASP A 56 19.77 1.20 -6.87
C ASP A 56 18.85 1.94 -5.90
N ALA A 57 18.13 2.97 -6.37
CA ALA A 57 17.16 3.70 -5.55
C ALA A 57 16.06 2.77 -5.01
N ALA A 58 15.49 3.15 -3.86
CA ALA A 58 14.35 2.44 -3.29
C ALA A 58 13.20 2.34 -4.29
N VAL A 59 12.63 1.14 -4.43
CA VAL A 59 11.54 0.87 -5.39
C VAL A 59 10.24 1.58 -4.98
N LEU A 60 9.97 1.69 -3.67
CA LEU A 60 8.72 2.24 -3.16
C LEU A 60 8.87 3.72 -2.80
N PRO A 61 8.16 4.64 -3.49
CA PRO A 61 8.15 6.05 -3.12
C PRO A 61 7.54 6.30 -1.74
N PRO A 62 7.85 7.45 -1.09
CA PRO A 62 7.29 7.81 0.22
C PRO A 62 5.76 7.74 0.28
N ALA A 63 5.04 8.19 -0.76
CA ALA A 63 3.58 8.15 -0.80
C ALA A 63 3.00 6.72 -0.74
N VAL A 64 3.72 5.72 -1.28
CA VAL A 64 3.32 4.31 -1.17
C VAL A 64 3.59 3.78 0.25
N ARG A 65 4.64 4.28 0.91
CA ARG A 65 4.96 3.93 2.30
C ARG A 65 3.91 4.44 3.28
N GLU A 66 3.45 5.68 3.10
CA GLU A 66 2.36 6.28 3.90
C GLU A 66 1.06 5.46 3.83
N HIS A 67 0.80 4.81 2.70
CA HIS A 67 -0.34 3.90 2.58
C HIS A 67 -0.22 2.69 3.52
N PHE A 68 1.00 2.16 3.73
CA PHE A 68 1.21 1.04 4.66
C PHE A 68 1.04 1.42 6.13
N ASP A 69 1.19 2.70 6.48
CA ASP A 69 1.04 3.20 7.85
C ASP A 69 -0.42 3.44 8.28
N ARG A 70 -1.38 3.31 7.37
CA ARG A 70 -2.81 3.51 7.67
C ARG A 70 -3.34 2.47 8.64
N ALA A 71 -4.26 2.89 9.50
CA ALA A 71 -4.97 2.05 10.46
C ALA A 71 -6.09 1.20 9.82
N TYR A 72 -6.15 1.09 8.49
CA TYR A 72 -7.18 0.35 7.78
C TYR A 72 -6.70 -0.08 6.40
N GLU A 73 -7.37 -1.12 5.87
CA GLU A 73 -7.25 -1.57 4.49
C GLU A 73 -8.57 -1.39 3.74
N ILE A 74 -8.48 -1.25 2.42
CA ILE A 74 -9.64 -1.28 1.52
C ILE A 74 -9.52 -2.50 0.61
N VAL A 75 -10.56 -3.32 0.59
CA VAL A 75 -10.67 -4.52 -0.25
C VAL A 75 -12.01 -4.50 -1.00
N LEU A 76 -12.06 -5.13 -2.17
CA LEU A 76 -13.31 -5.30 -2.92
C LEU A 76 -13.86 -6.72 -2.66
N THR A 77 -15.10 -6.85 -2.24
CA THR A 77 -15.73 -8.17 -2.03
C THR A 77 -16.14 -8.79 -3.33
#